data_AF-A0A6N2ECM3-F1
#
_entry.id   AF-A0A6N2ECM3-F1
#
_cell.length_a   1.000
_cell.length_b   1.000
_cell.length_c   1.000
_cell.angle_alpha   90.00
_cell.angle_beta   90.00
_cell.angle_gamma   90.00
#
_symmetry.space_group_name_H-M   'P 1'
#
loop_
_entity.id
_entity.type
_entity.pdbx_description
1 polymer ?
#
loop_
_entity_poly.entity_id
_entity_poly.type
_entity_poly.pdbx_seq_one_letter_code
_entity_poly.pdbx_strand_id
1 'polypeptide(L)'
;MRKLCPKADPLGRLPDVHPCAIPRHIAIIMDGNGRWAQEQGFPRIFGHRGGAMSVRKVVEEAGRLGVEALTLYSFSTENWKRPADEVQALMDLCVAYCEGELDALVREKIRFRVIGRREGLPEPVLAALDAVQEATRDIVGPTLCLAINYSGRAEIADAARKIAEQVASGELSPQQIDEATLAERLYAPDLPEPDLMIRTAGEMRLSNFLLWQLSYAELYVTDTYWPEFGEAELHKAVRSFASRSRRFGGLEPEATDSRDS
;
A
#
# COMPACT_ATOMS: atom_id res chain seq x y z
N MET A 1 16.62 3.64 -12.06
CA MET A 1 16.93 2.30 -11.52
C MET A 1 15.89 1.96 -10.45
N ARG A 2 15.35 0.73 -10.43
CA ARG A 2 14.35 0.31 -9.41
C ARG A 2 14.98 0.35 -8.02
N LYS A 3 14.26 0.88 -7.01
CA LYS A 3 14.74 0.92 -5.61
C LYS A 3 14.42 -0.42 -4.92
N LEU A 4 15.27 -1.42 -5.16
CA LEU A 4 15.03 -2.79 -4.72
C LEU A 4 15.67 -3.10 -3.36
N CYS A 5 15.14 -4.11 -2.68
CA CYS A 5 15.80 -4.68 -1.51
C CYS A 5 17.15 -5.29 -1.93
N PRO A 6 18.24 -5.11 -1.17
CA PRO A 6 19.52 -5.77 -1.46
C PRO A 6 19.42 -7.31 -1.49
N LYS A 7 18.42 -7.88 -0.82
CA LYS A 7 18.14 -9.32 -0.76
C LYS A 7 17.10 -9.78 -1.78
N ALA A 8 16.75 -8.94 -2.76
CA ALA A 8 15.78 -9.31 -3.78
C ALA A 8 16.30 -10.47 -4.64
N ASP A 9 15.51 -11.55 -4.71
CA ASP A 9 15.75 -12.74 -5.52
C ASP A 9 14.41 -13.24 -6.09
N PRO A 10 13.80 -12.52 -7.05
CA PRO A 10 12.51 -12.88 -7.61
C PRO A 10 12.52 -14.27 -8.25
N LEU A 11 13.62 -14.69 -8.87
CA LEU A 11 13.72 -15.99 -9.53
C LEU A 11 13.83 -17.14 -8.52
N GLY A 12 14.54 -16.95 -7.40
CA GLY A 12 14.58 -17.94 -6.32
C GLY A 12 13.25 -18.08 -5.58
N ARG A 13 12.41 -17.04 -5.57
CA ARG A 13 11.10 -17.04 -4.90
C ARG A 13 9.95 -17.48 -5.81
N LEU A 14 9.93 -17.00 -7.05
CA LEU A 14 8.91 -17.28 -8.07
C LEU A 14 9.60 -17.61 -9.42
N PRO A 15 10.15 -18.83 -9.57
CA PRO A 15 10.87 -19.22 -10.79
C PRO A 15 9.97 -19.27 -12.03
N ASP A 16 8.66 -19.38 -11.83
CA ASP A 16 7.64 -19.39 -12.88
C ASP A 16 7.19 -17.99 -13.33
N VAL A 17 7.68 -16.92 -12.68
CA VAL A 17 7.32 -15.53 -13.00
C VAL A 17 8.55 -14.77 -13.47
N HIS A 18 8.47 -14.19 -14.67
CA HIS A 18 9.56 -13.34 -15.17
C HIS A 18 9.75 -12.10 -14.27
N PRO A 19 10.97 -11.69 -13.89
CA PRO A 19 11.19 -10.57 -12.96
C PRO A 19 10.56 -9.23 -13.39
N CYS A 20 10.44 -8.97 -14.70
CA CYS A 20 9.76 -7.78 -15.22
C CYS A 20 8.24 -7.80 -14.98
N ALA A 21 7.65 -8.96 -14.73
CA ALA A 21 6.24 -9.15 -14.42
C ALA A 21 5.95 -9.10 -12.91
N ILE A 22 6.94 -8.86 -12.07
CA ILE A 22 6.72 -8.52 -10.66
C ILE A 22 6.17 -7.08 -10.57
N PRO A 23 5.05 -6.86 -9.86
CA PRO A 23 4.51 -5.51 -9.66
C PRO A 23 5.51 -4.64 -8.91
N ARG A 24 5.73 -3.42 -9.40
CA ARG A 24 6.63 -2.44 -8.77
C ARG A 24 6.02 -1.92 -7.48
N HIS A 25 4.70 -1.74 -7.46
CA HIS A 25 3.97 -1.31 -6.27
C HIS A 25 2.74 -2.18 -6.04
N ILE A 26 2.66 -2.74 -4.84
CA ILE A 26 1.49 -3.47 -4.34
C ILE A 26 0.77 -2.62 -3.28
N ALA A 27 -0.53 -2.44 -3.43
CA ALA A 27 -1.38 -1.81 -2.43
C ALA A 27 -2.30 -2.86 -1.79
N ILE A 28 -2.38 -2.93 -0.46
CA ILE A 28 -3.13 -4.00 0.23
C ILE A 28 -4.19 -3.43 1.19
N ILE A 29 -5.44 -3.86 1.00
CA ILE A 29 -6.52 -3.68 1.97
C ILE A 29 -6.56 -4.91 2.89
N MET A 30 -6.09 -4.73 4.11
CA MET A 30 -5.91 -5.78 5.14
C MET A 30 -7.22 -6.10 5.88
N ASP A 31 -8.24 -6.55 5.16
CA ASP A 31 -9.57 -6.87 5.69
C ASP A 31 -9.62 -8.27 6.34
N GLY A 32 -10.63 -8.50 7.18
CA GLY A 32 -10.91 -9.82 7.76
C GLY A 32 -10.39 -10.05 9.18
N ASN A 33 -9.56 -9.16 9.73
CA ASN A 33 -9.01 -9.30 11.09
C ASN A 33 -10.07 -9.64 12.15
N GLY A 34 -11.10 -8.80 12.27
CA GLY A 34 -12.15 -9.01 13.28
C GLY A 34 -13.01 -10.24 13.03
N ARG A 35 -13.28 -10.59 11.76
CA ARG A 35 -14.06 -11.79 11.38
C ARG A 35 -13.30 -13.06 11.74
N TRP A 36 -12.02 -13.13 11.36
CA TRP A 36 -11.14 -14.24 11.69
C TRP A 36 -11.11 -14.53 13.20
N ALA A 37 -10.98 -13.50 14.03
CA ALA A 37 -10.99 -13.68 15.49
C ALA A 37 -12.35 -14.18 16.00
N GLN A 38 -13.46 -13.62 15.50
CA GLN A 38 -14.81 -14.01 15.91
C GLN A 38 -15.13 -15.46 15.56
N GLU A 39 -14.74 -15.93 14.37
CA GLU A 39 -14.94 -17.33 13.95
C GLU A 39 -14.17 -18.33 14.82
N GLN A 40 -13.04 -17.89 15.38
CA GLN A 40 -12.23 -18.65 16.32
C GLN A 40 -12.70 -18.51 17.78
N GLY A 41 -13.77 -17.74 18.05
CA GLY A 41 -14.29 -17.48 19.40
C GLY A 41 -13.50 -16.45 20.21
N PHE A 42 -12.61 -15.68 19.58
CA PHE A 42 -11.80 -14.66 20.24
C PHE A 42 -12.35 -13.24 20.04
N PRO A 43 -12.04 -12.29 20.96
CA PRO A 43 -12.28 -10.87 20.73
C PRO A 43 -11.56 -10.34 19.49
N ARG A 44 -12.16 -9.35 18.79
CA ARG A 44 -11.67 -8.78 17.51
C ARG A 44 -10.19 -8.33 17.55
N ILE A 45 -9.74 -7.85 18.71
CA ILE A 45 -8.35 -7.40 18.91
C ILE A 45 -7.31 -8.49 18.67
N PHE A 46 -7.65 -9.77 18.92
CA PHE A 46 -6.75 -10.89 18.63
C PHE A 46 -6.48 -11.03 17.13
N GLY A 47 -7.48 -10.74 16.30
CA GLY A 47 -7.33 -10.72 14.86
C GLY A 47 -6.37 -9.62 14.41
N HIS A 48 -6.48 -8.43 14.98
CA HIS A 48 -5.55 -7.33 14.69
C HIS A 48 -4.11 -7.65 15.09
N ARG A 49 -3.89 -8.34 16.21
CA ARG A 49 -2.55 -8.84 16.61
C ARG A 49 -2.01 -9.87 15.61
N GLY A 50 -2.83 -10.82 15.17
CA GLY A 50 -2.46 -11.76 14.10
C GLY A 50 -2.14 -11.03 12.79
N GLY A 51 -2.91 -9.99 12.48
CA GLY A 51 -2.67 -9.12 11.33
C GLY A 51 -1.32 -8.41 11.36
N ALA A 52 -0.85 -7.94 12.52
CA ALA A 52 0.47 -7.33 12.66
C ALA A 52 1.60 -8.34 12.32
N MET A 53 1.42 -9.62 12.66
CA MET A 53 2.37 -10.66 12.27
C MET A 53 2.37 -10.91 10.75
N SER A 54 1.20 -10.86 10.11
CA SER A 54 1.09 -10.97 8.65
C SER A 54 1.78 -9.82 7.94
N VAL A 55 1.67 -8.58 8.45
CA VAL A 55 2.37 -7.41 7.90
C VAL A 55 3.85 -7.70 7.75
N ARG A 56 4.52 -8.17 8.80
CA ARG A 56 5.94 -8.45 8.77
C ARG A 56 6.32 -9.48 7.68
N LYS A 57 5.60 -10.60 7.61
CA LYS A 57 5.82 -11.64 6.60
C LYS A 57 5.68 -11.09 5.19
N VAL A 58 4.63 -10.30 4.96
CA VAL A 58 4.33 -9.71 3.64
C VAL A 58 5.35 -8.65 3.26
N VAL A 59 5.80 -7.81 4.20
CA VAL A 59 6.83 -6.79 3.98
C VAL A 59 8.16 -7.44 3.59
N GLU A 60 8.61 -8.43 4.38
CA GLU A 60 9.86 -9.15 4.11
C GLU A 60 9.82 -9.86 2.75
N GLU A 61 8.71 -10.54 2.43
CA GLU A 61 8.57 -11.28 1.19
C GLU A 61 8.37 -10.38 -0.03
N ALA A 62 7.62 -9.29 0.07
CA ALA A 62 7.52 -8.29 -1.00
C ALA A 62 8.90 -7.71 -1.33
N GLY A 63 9.71 -7.42 -0.33
CA GLY A 63 11.10 -6.99 -0.51
C GLY A 63 11.94 -8.04 -1.26
N ARG A 64 11.83 -9.32 -0.90
CA ARG A 64 12.53 -10.43 -1.56
C ARG A 64 12.07 -10.66 -3.00
N LEU A 65 10.80 -10.42 -3.29
CA LEU A 65 10.27 -10.46 -4.66
C LEU A 65 10.75 -9.29 -5.53
N GLY A 66 11.32 -8.24 -4.93
CA GLY A 66 11.74 -7.05 -5.67
C GLY A 66 10.61 -6.04 -5.91
N VAL A 67 9.60 -6.02 -5.04
CA VAL A 67 8.61 -4.95 -5.01
C VAL A 67 9.28 -3.67 -4.50
N GLU A 68 9.08 -2.55 -5.19
CA GLU A 68 9.68 -1.25 -4.86
C GLU A 68 8.89 -0.47 -3.80
N ALA A 69 7.57 -0.65 -3.78
CA ALA A 69 6.69 -0.01 -2.80
C ALA A 69 5.57 -0.96 -2.36
N LEU A 70 5.27 -0.96 -1.07
CA LEU A 70 4.15 -1.68 -0.48
C LEU A 70 3.31 -0.69 0.33
N THR A 71 2.08 -0.41 -0.11
CA THR A 71 1.16 0.45 0.65
C THR A 71 0.12 -0.39 1.38
N LEU A 72 0.06 -0.28 2.70
CA LEU A 72 -0.88 -1.04 3.53
C LEU A 72 -1.97 -0.12 4.09
N TYR A 73 -3.23 -0.52 3.90
CA TYR A 73 -4.37 0.22 4.45
C TYR A 73 -4.61 -0.14 5.91
N SER A 74 -3.93 0.56 6.81
CA SER A 74 -3.89 0.23 8.24
C SER A 74 -5.07 0.80 9.02
N PHE A 75 -5.42 2.07 8.80
CA PHE A 75 -6.54 2.72 9.50
C PHE A 75 -7.20 3.77 8.62
N SER A 76 -8.50 3.63 8.34
CA SER A 76 -9.25 4.60 7.52
C SER A 76 -9.97 5.64 8.37
N THR A 77 -10.32 6.78 7.77
CA THR A 77 -11.14 7.80 8.45
C THR A 77 -12.50 7.27 8.92
N GLU A 78 -13.05 6.25 8.26
CA GLU A 78 -14.30 5.61 8.66
C GLU A 78 -14.13 4.71 9.89
N ASN A 79 -12.90 4.32 10.26
CA ASN A 79 -12.65 3.52 11.44
C ASN A 79 -12.89 4.27 12.75
N TRP A 80 -12.93 5.61 12.73
CA TRP A 80 -13.35 6.43 13.88
C TRP A 80 -14.81 6.20 14.30
N LYS A 81 -15.63 5.56 13.46
CA LYS A 81 -17.02 5.20 13.79
C LYS A 81 -17.13 3.91 14.63
N ARG A 82 -16.02 3.22 14.87
CA ARG A 82 -15.97 2.00 15.69
C ARG A 82 -16.05 2.34 17.19
N PRO A 83 -16.34 1.34 18.04
CA PRO A 83 -16.28 1.52 19.50
C PRO A 83 -14.94 2.11 19.96
N ALA A 84 -14.98 3.01 20.95
CA ALA A 84 -13.81 3.77 21.39
C ALA A 84 -12.67 2.89 21.94
N ASP A 85 -13.02 1.78 22.59
CA ASP A 85 -12.09 0.75 23.06
C ASP A 85 -11.39 0.03 21.89
N GLU A 86 -12.11 -0.29 20.81
CA GLU A 86 -11.49 -0.86 19.60
C GLU A 86 -10.56 0.16 18.93
N VAL A 87 -10.97 1.43 18.85
CA VAL A 87 -10.13 2.51 18.30
C VAL A 87 -8.85 2.68 19.13
N GLN A 88 -8.96 2.77 20.46
CA GLN A 88 -7.80 2.90 21.34
C GLN A 88 -6.83 1.71 21.16
N ALA A 89 -7.35 0.49 21.14
CA ALA A 89 -6.52 -0.70 20.97
C ALA A 89 -5.80 -0.75 19.61
N LEU A 90 -6.40 -0.19 18.54
CA LEU A 90 -5.76 -0.05 17.23
C LEU A 90 -4.61 0.98 17.27
N MET A 91 -4.80 2.10 17.98
CA MET A 91 -3.76 3.11 18.17
C MET A 91 -2.58 2.56 18.97
N ASP A 92 -2.86 1.83 20.06
CA ASP A 92 -1.83 1.17 20.88
C ASP A 92 -1.05 0.13 20.06
N LEU A 93 -1.75 -0.65 19.21
CA LEU A 93 -1.12 -1.61 18.31
C LEU A 93 -0.24 -0.91 17.26
N CYS A 94 -0.66 0.26 16.76
CA CYS A 94 0.14 1.05 15.83
C CYS A 94 1.46 1.50 16.47
N VAL A 95 1.41 1.98 17.71
CA VAL A 95 2.61 2.37 18.48
C VAL A 95 3.52 1.15 18.67
N ALA A 96 2.97 0.04 19.17
CA ALA A 96 3.73 -1.19 19.40
C ALA A 96 4.38 -1.75 18.12
N TYR A 97 3.69 -1.66 16.98
CA TYR A 97 4.23 -2.04 15.68
C TYR A 97 5.42 -1.15 15.28
N CYS A 98 5.28 0.18 15.40
CA CYS A 98 6.34 1.12 15.05
C CYS A 98 7.59 0.91 15.90
N GLU A 99 7.41 0.75 17.21
CA GLU A 99 8.51 0.49 18.15
C GLU A 99 9.18 -0.87 17.91
N GLY A 100 8.39 -1.92 17.62
CA GLY A 100 8.89 -3.28 17.44
C GLY A 100 9.54 -3.55 16.08
N GLU A 101 9.15 -2.82 15.03
CA GLU A 101 9.60 -3.10 13.66
C GLU A 101 10.75 -2.22 13.17
N LEU A 102 11.13 -1.17 13.91
CA LEU A 102 12.20 -0.25 13.48
C LEU A 102 13.52 -0.98 13.15
N ASP A 103 14.00 -1.82 14.05
CA ASP A 103 15.24 -2.58 13.86
C ASP A 103 15.17 -3.50 12.64
N ALA A 104 13.99 -4.10 12.40
CA ALA A 104 13.76 -4.95 11.24
C ALA A 104 13.79 -4.13 9.94
N LEU A 105 13.11 -2.98 9.89
CA LEU A 105 13.11 -2.09 8.73
C LEU A 105 14.53 -1.61 8.38
N VAL A 106 15.32 -1.20 9.39
CA VAL A 106 16.71 -0.78 9.19
C VAL A 106 17.59 -1.93 8.70
N ARG A 107 17.44 -3.13 9.27
CA ARG A 107 18.19 -4.33 8.87
C ARG A 107 17.86 -4.74 7.43
N GLU A 108 16.59 -4.69 7.05
CA GLU A 108 16.11 -5.06 5.72
C GLU A 108 16.24 -3.91 4.69
N LYS A 109 16.77 -2.75 5.10
CA LYS A 109 16.95 -1.56 4.27
C LYS A 109 15.65 -1.09 3.63
N ILE A 110 14.59 -1.04 4.45
CA ILE A 110 13.26 -0.58 4.04
C ILE A 110 13.05 0.86 4.52
N ARG A 111 12.67 1.74 3.59
CA ARG A 111 12.26 3.12 3.91
C ARG A 111 10.81 3.10 4.39
N PHE A 112 10.52 3.76 5.50
CA PHE A 112 9.16 3.86 6.04
C PHE A 112 8.53 5.21 5.70
N ARG A 113 7.26 5.19 5.29
CA ARG A 113 6.46 6.38 4.94
C ARG A 113 5.04 6.22 5.48
N VAL A 114 4.39 7.34 5.75
CA VAL A 114 2.99 7.39 6.17
C VAL A 114 2.22 8.33 5.23
N ILE A 115 1.01 7.91 4.86
CA ILE A 115 0.03 8.75 4.15
C ILE A 115 -1.27 8.83 4.93
N GLY A 116 -1.98 9.94 4.81
CA GLY A 116 -3.21 10.23 5.55
C GLY A 116 -3.10 11.50 6.40
N ARG A 117 -4.20 11.88 7.03
CA ARG A 117 -4.26 13.11 7.83
C ARG A 117 -3.66 12.89 9.21
N ARG A 118 -2.85 13.85 9.66
CA ARG A 118 -2.23 13.80 10.98
C ARG A 118 -3.19 14.29 12.05
N GLU A 119 -4.10 15.19 11.68
CA GLU A 119 -5.12 15.74 12.57
C GLU A 119 -6.04 14.62 13.09
N GLY A 120 -6.20 14.57 14.42
CA GLY A 120 -7.03 13.59 15.11
C GLY A 120 -6.28 12.33 15.56
N LEU A 121 -5.04 12.11 15.15
CA LEU A 121 -4.22 11.02 15.69
C LEU A 121 -3.70 11.38 17.10
N PRO A 122 -3.67 10.42 18.05
CA PRO A 122 -3.07 10.64 19.36
C PRO A 122 -1.58 11.00 19.27
N GLU A 123 -1.09 11.86 20.17
CA GLU A 123 0.33 12.25 20.20
C GLU A 123 1.30 11.05 20.28
N PRO A 124 1.06 9.99 21.08
CA PRO A 124 1.94 8.83 21.08
C PRO A 124 2.06 8.14 19.71
N VAL A 125 0.96 8.11 18.94
CA VAL A 125 0.96 7.54 17.59
C VAL A 125 1.77 8.42 16.65
N LEU A 126 1.58 9.74 16.69
CA LEU A 126 2.34 10.68 15.87
C LEU A 126 3.85 10.59 16.17
N ALA A 127 4.21 10.56 17.45
CA ALA A 127 5.60 10.44 17.89
C ALA A 127 6.25 9.13 17.40
N ALA A 128 5.55 8.00 17.53
CA ALA A 128 6.06 6.71 17.07
C ALA A 128 6.24 6.65 15.54
N LEU A 129 5.27 7.18 14.78
CA LEU A 129 5.35 7.25 13.32
C LEU A 129 6.50 8.15 12.86
N ASP A 130 6.66 9.32 13.47
CA ASP A 130 7.73 10.26 13.12
C ASP A 130 9.11 9.69 13.44
N ALA A 131 9.27 9.00 14.57
CA ALA A 131 10.52 8.35 14.94
C ALA A 131 10.97 7.32 13.88
N VAL A 132 10.06 6.46 13.42
CA VAL A 132 10.38 5.45 12.40
C VAL A 132 10.63 6.08 11.03
N GLN A 133 9.84 7.08 10.64
CA GLN A 133 10.06 7.79 9.37
C GLN A 133 11.43 8.48 9.35
N GLU A 134 11.80 9.18 10.43
CA GLU A 134 13.10 9.87 10.51
C GLU A 134 14.26 8.89 10.49
N ALA A 135 14.18 7.81 11.29
CA ALA A 135 15.23 6.80 11.37
C ALA A 135 15.48 6.04 10.05
N THR A 136 14.49 6.01 9.15
CA THR A 136 14.56 5.30 7.86
C THR A 136 14.63 6.23 6.65
N ARG A 137 14.66 7.55 6.85
CA ARG A 137 14.47 8.56 5.78
C ARG A 137 15.49 8.46 4.65
N ASP A 138 16.75 8.17 4.99
CA ASP A 138 17.91 8.16 4.09
C ASP A 138 18.19 6.76 3.53
N ILE A 139 17.35 5.77 3.86
CA ILE A 139 17.45 4.42 3.32
C ILE A 139 17.09 4.44 1.83
N VAL A 140 18.04 3.98 1.00
CA VAL A 140 17.81 3.71 -0.42
C VAL A 140 17.46 2.23 -0.57
N GLY A 141 16.16 1.95 -0.65
CA GLY A 141 15.60 0.60 -0.77
C GLY A 141 14.09 0.64 -1.02
N PRO A 142 13.38 -0.49 -0.85
CA PRO A 142 11.94 -0.52 -1.03
C PRO A 142 11.25 0.33 0.03
N THR A 143 10.06 0.84 -0.29
CA THR A 143 9.27 1.65 0.63
C THR A 143 8.11 0.86 1.21
N LEU A 144 8.01 0.81 2.54
CA LEU A 144 6.77 0.48 3.24
C LEU A 144 6.01 1.78 3.51
N CYS A 145 4.82 1.90 2.93
CA CYS A 145 3.93 3.04 3.13
C CYS A 145 2.70 2.61 3.94
N LEU A 146 2.49 3.18 5.12
CA LEU A 146 1.27 2.94 5.90
C LEU A 146 0.24 4.04 5.64
N ALA A 147 -0.96 3.65 5.23
CA ALA A 147 -2.10 4.54 5.13
C ALA A 147 -2.85 4.54 6.47
N ILE A 148 -2.67 5.61 7.25
CA ILE A 148 -3.21 5.78 8.60
C ILE A 148 -4.02 7.06 8.65
N ASN A 149 -5.24 6.97 9.20
CA ASN A 149 -6.24 8.05 9.11
C ASN A 149 -6.39 8.54 7.65
N TYR A 150 -6.35 7.59 6.72
CA TYR A 150 -6.32 7.85 5.28
C TYR A 150 -7.73 7.79 4.67
N SER A 151 -7.94 8.59 3.64
CA SER A 151 -9.12 8.63 2.78
C SER A 151 -8.71 9.22 1.44
N GLY A 152 -8.96 8.50 0.34
CA GLY A 152 -8.61 8.97 -1.01
C GLY A 152 -9.39 10.23 -1.41
N ARG A 153 -10.66 10.34 -0.98
CA ARG A 153 -11.43 11.59 -1.15
C ARG A 153 -10.82 12.76 -0.36
N ALA A 154 -10.35 12.52 0.85
CA ALA A 154 -9.69 13.55 1.66
C ALA A 154 -8.36 13.98 1.03
N GLU A 155 -7.56 13.02 0.54
CA GLU A 155 -6.31 13.27 -0.17
C GLU A 155 -6.53 14.16 -1.40
N ILE A 156 -7.51 13.83 -2.26
CA ILE A 156 -7.85 14.63 -3.45
C ILE A 156 -8.32 16.03 -3.04
N ALA A 157 -9.14 16.16 -1.99
CA ALA A 157 -9.59 17.45 -1.50
C ALA A 157 -8.43 18.31 -0.95
N ASP A 158 -7.48 17.69 -0.25
CA ASP A 158 -6.29 18.37 0.28
C ASP A 158 -5.35 18.80 -0.85
N ALA A 159 -5.16 17.96 -1.88
CA ALA A 159 -4.41 18.31 -3.07
C ALA A 159 -5.06 19.49 -3.83
N ALA A 160 -6.37 19.45 -4.03
CA ALA A 160 -7.13 20.54 -4.65
C ALA A 160 -7.04 21.84 -3.86
N ARG A 161 -7.04 21.77 -2.51
CA ARG A 161 -6.85 22.95 -1.65
C ARG A 161 -5.47 23.57 -1.84
N LYS A 162 -4.39 22.76 -1.86
CA LYS A 162 -3.03 23.26 -2.13
C LYS A 162 -2.93 23.94 -3.49
N ILE A 163 -3.55 23.36 -4.52
CA ILE A 163 -3.60 23.97 -5.86
C ILE A 163 -4.34 25.32 -5.81
N ALA A 164 -5.48 25.39 -5.13
CA ALA A 164 -6.24 26.63 -5.00
C ALA A 164 -5.44 27.72 -4.25
N GLU A 165 -4.67 27.36 -3.22
CA GLU A 165 -3.78 28.27 -2.50
C GLU A 165 -2.67 28.80 -3.41
N GLN A 166 -2.03 27.94 -4.22
CA GLN A 166 -1.02 28.34 -5.21
C GLN A 166 -1.58 29.23 -6.32
N VAL A 167 -2.83 28.98 -6.74
CA VAL A 167 -3.53 29.87 -7.68
C VAL A 167 -3.81 31.23 -7.05
N ALA A 168 -4.27 31.25 -5.80
CA ALA A 168 -4.57 32.49 -5.09
C ALA A 168 -3.31 33.33 -4.81
N SER A 169 -2.16 32.71 -4.59
CA SER A 169 -0.87 33.41 -4.42
C SER A 169 -0.23 33.85 -5.74
N GLY A 170 -0.76 33.41 -6.89
CA GLY A 170 -0.22 33.70 -8.22
C GLY A 170 0.97 32.82 -8.62
N GLU A 171 1.31 31.78 -7.85
CA GLU A 171 2.35 30.80 -8.16
C GLU A 171 1.95 29.85 -9.29
N LEU A 172 0.64 29.64 -9.48
CA LEU A 172 0.09 28.74 -10.50
C LEU A 172 -1.09 29.40 -11.22
N SER A 173 -1.14 29.27 -12.54
CA SER A 173 -2.32 29.69 -13.31
C SER A 173 -3.34 28.55 -13.41
N PRO A 174 -4.66 28.81 -13.34
CA PRO A 174 -5.68 27.77 -13.52
C PRO A 174 -5.54 26.96 -14.81
N GLN A 175 -5.06 27.58 -15.89
CA GLN A 175 -4.86 26.91 -17.18
C GLN A 175 -3.68 25.93 -17.19
N GLN A 176 -2.82 25.96 -16.17
CA GLN A 176 -1.70 25.03 -16.02
C GLN A 176 -2.09 23.78 -15.21
N ILE A 177 -3.32 23.70 -14.68
CA ILE A 177 -3.76 22.57 -13.87
C ILE A 177 -4.16 21.41 -14.77
N ASP A 178 -3.46 20.29 -14.61
CA ASP A 178 -3.71 19.02 -15.28
C ASP A 178 -3.63 17.83 -14.29
N GLU A 179 -3.71 16.60 -14.82
CA GLU A 179 -3.61 15.37 -14.02
C GLU A 179 -2.28 15.26 -13.26
N ALA A 180 -1.17 15.68 -13.90
CA ALA A 180 0.16 15.69 -13.27
C ALA A 180 0.23 16.69 -12.12
N THR A 181 -0.35 17.87 -12.31
CA THR A 181 -0.46 18.90 -11.28
C THR A 181 -1.17 18.34 -10.04
N LEU A 182 -2.30 17.64 -10.21
CA LEU A 182 -2.99 17.01 -9.07
C LEU A 182 -2.14 15.91 -8.43
N ALA A 183 -1.57 15.01 -9.24
CA ALA A 183 -0.77 13.89 -8.77
C ALA A 183 0.41 14.33 -7.89
N GLU A 184 1.10 15.41 -8.28
CA GLU A 184 2.21 16.00 -7.53
C GLU A 184 1.82 16.56 -6.15
N ARG A 185 0.54 16.88 -5.90
CA ARG A 185 0.05 17.43 -4.62
C ARG A 185 -0.59 16.36 -3.72
N LEU A 186 -0.71 15.11 -4.18
CA LEU A 186 -1.15 13.97 -3.36
C LEU A 186 -0.16 13.70 -2.22
N TYR A 187 -0.46 12.78 -1.30
CA TYR A 187 0.35 12.59 -0.10
C TYR A 187 1.72 11.94 -0.36
N ALA A 188 1.84 11.12 -1.41
CA ALA A 188 3.08 10.43 -1.76
C ALA A 188 3.34 10.43 -3.28
N PRO A 189 3.59 11.62 -3.89
CA PRO A 189 3.82 11.75 -5.32
C PRO A 189 5.14 11.11 -5.76
N ASP A 190 6.04 10.80 -4.82
CA ASP A 190 7.33 10.16 -5.08
C ASP A 190 7.26 8.63 -5.25
N LEU A 191 6.12 8.02 -4.91
CA LEU A 191 5.91 6.58 -5.07
C LEU A 191 5.40 6.26 -6.48
N PRO A 192 5.83 5.14 -7.09
CA PRO A 192 5.20 4.65 -8.32
C PRO A 192 3.71 4.37 -8.07
N GLU A 193 2.86 4.49 -9.08
CA GLU A 193 1.46 4.08 -8.94
C GLU A 193 1.35 2.56 -8.67
N PRO A 194 0.36 2.09 -7.88
CA PRO A 194 0.12 0.67 -7.67
C PRO A 194 -0.13 -0.07 -8.99
N ASP A 195 0.65 -1.11 -9.24
CA ASP A 195 0.39 -2.04 -10.33
C ASP A 195 -0.70 -3.05 -9.95
N LEU A 196 -0.71 -3.45 -8.67
CA LEU A 196 -1.58 -4.48 -8.11
C LEU A 196 -2.20 -4.00 -6.81
N MET A 197 -3.53 -4.08 -6.72
CA MET A 197 -4.26 -3.95 -5.47
C MET A 197 -4.73 -5.32 -4.99
N ILE A 198 -4.39 -5.67 -3.77
CA ILE A 198 -4.80 -6.90 -3.10
C ILE A 198 -5.84 -6.55 -2.02
N ARG A 199 -6.95 -7.26 -1.99
CA ARG A 199 -7.91 -7.19 -0.87
C ARG A 199 -8.21 -8.58 -0.34
N THR A 200 -8.07 -8.73 0.98
CA THR A 200 -8.39 -9.97 1.70
C THR A 200 -9.88 -10.03 2.10
N ALA A 201 -10.31 -11.20 2.58
CA ALA A 201 -11.64 -11.44 3.13
C ALA A 201 -12.84 -11.27 2.17
N GLY A 202 -12.62 -11.47 0.86
CA GLY A 202 -13.67 -11.62 -0.16
C GLY A 202 -14.43 -10.35 -0.57
N GLU A 203 -14.20 -9.22 0.11
CA GLU A 203 -14.98 -8.00 -0.14
C GLU A 203 -14.55 -7.29 -1.43
N MET A 204 -15.46 -7.18 -2.41
CA MET A 204 -15.18 -6.54 -3.70
C MET A 204 -15.47 -5.04 -3.70
N ARG A 205 -14.62 -4.23 -3.06
CA ARG A 205 -14.68 -2.75 -3.12
C ARG A 205 -13.32 -2.12 -2.79
N LEU A 206 -13.14 -0.84 -3.10
CA LEU A 206 -11.91 -0.10 -2.75
C LEU A 206 -11.96 0.53 -1.35
N SER A 207 -13.15 0.76 -0.79
CA SER A 207 -13.31 1.38 0.54
C SER A 207 -12.54 2.70 0.69
N ASN A 208 -12.60 3.57 -0.32
CA ASN A 208 -11.96 4.89 -0.32
C ASN A 208 -10.42 4.84 -0.23
N PHE A 209 -9.81 3.71 -0.61
CA PHE A 209 -8.37 3.53 -0.64
C PHE A 209 -7.79 3.96 -2.00
N LEU A 210 -6.74 4.79 -2.00
CA LEU A 210 -5.92 5.17 -3.16
C LEU A 210 -6.73 5.45 -4.45
N LEU A 211 -7.80 6.24 -4.34
CA LEU A 211 -8.80 6.40 -5.41
C LEU A 211 -8.21 6.92 -6.73
N TRP A 212 -7.23 7.83 -6.64
CA TRP A 212 -6.56 8.35 -7.82
C TRP A 212 -5.55 7.34 -8.37
N GLN A 213 -4.73 6.80 -7.48
CA GLN A 213 -3.57 5.97 -7.79
C GLN A 213 -3.98 4.56 -8.30
N LEU A 214 -5.17 4.08 -7.96
CA LEU A 214 -5.67 2.77 -8.39
C LEU A 214 -6.40 2.77 -9.73
N SER A 215 -6.42 3.89 -10.46
CA SER A 215 -7.20 4.05 -11.70
C SER A 215 -6.92 2.96 -12.76
N TYR A 216 -5.68 2.51 -12.89
CA TYR A 216 -5.25 1.45 -13.81
C TYR A 216 -4.61 0.24 -13.11
N ALA A 217 -4.78 0.13 -11.79
CA ALA A 217 -4.24 -0.99 -11.02
C ALA A 217 -5.05 -2.27 -11.29
N GLU A 218 -4.35 -3.40 -11.38
CA GLU A 218 -5.00 -4.70 -11.42
C GLU A 218 -5.55 -5.06 -10.05
N LEU A 219 -6.78 -5.58 -9.98
CA LEU A 219 -7.41 -5.95 -8.72
C LEU A 219 -7.32 -7.46 -8.48
N TYR A 220 -6.86 -7.86 -7.29
CA TYR A 220 -6.86 -9.23 -6.81
C TYR A 220 -7.60 -9.30 -5.47
N VAL A 221 -8.69 -10.07 -5.42
CA VAL A 221 -9.48 -10.28 -4.21
C VAL A 221 -9.36 -11.75 -3.82
N THR A 222 -9.09 -12.02 -2.55
CA THR A 222 -9.04 -13.39 -1.99
C THR A 222 -9.97 -13.51 -0.80
N ASP A 223 -10.55 -14.70 -0.62
CA ASP A 223 -11.35 -15.03 0.57
C ASP A 223 -10.50 -15.22 1.82
N THR A 224 -9.18 -15.40 1.67
CA THR A 224 -8.26 -15.53 2.81
C THR A 224 -8.33 -14.32 3.73
N TYR A 225 -8.44 -14.55 5.04
CA TYR A 225 -8.39 -13.48 6.02
C TYR A 225 -6.97 -12.93 6.21
N TRP A 226 -6.84 -11.64 6.52
CA TRP A 226 -5.52 -11.01 6.68
C TRP A 226 -4.59 -11.71 7.70
N PRO A 227 -5.05 -12.18 8.88
CA PRO A 227 -4.19 -12.96 9.80
C PRO A 227 -3.61 -14.26 9.22
N GLU A 228 -4.19 -14.77 8.13
CA GLU A 228 -3.74 -15.98 7.42
C GLU A 228 -2.99 -15.67 6.12
N PHE A 229 -2.99 -14.40 5.71
CA PHE A 229 -2.33 -13.95 4.49
C PHE A 229 -0.81 -13.87 4.71
N GLY A 230 -0.08 -14.83 4.15
CA GLY A 230 1.39 -14.92 4.22
C GLY A 230 2.05 -15.01 2.85
N GLU A 231 3.30 -15.50 2.82
CA GLU A 231 4.13 -15.60 1.61
C GLU A 231 3.42 -16.30 0.45
N ALA A 232 2.81 -17.47 0.72
CA ALA A 232 2.12 -18.26 -0.30
C ALA A 232 0.93 -17.53 -0.94
N GLU A 233 0.19 -16.72 -0.17
CA GLU A 233 -0.95 -15.95 -0.70
C GLU A 233 -0.47 -14.73 -1.49
N LEU A 234 0.59 -14.06 -1.03
CA LEU A 234 1.24 -13.00 -1.80
C LEU A 234 1.74 -13.53 -3.15
N HIS A 235 2.34 -14.72 -3.16
CA HIS A 235 2.80 -15.38 -4.38
C HIS A 235 1.66 -15.67 -5.36
N LYS A 236 0.50 -16.14 -4.86
CA LYS A 236 -0.70 -16.34 -5.69
C LYS A 236 -1.17 -15.03 -6.32
N ALA A 237 -1.21 -13.95 -5.55
CA ALA A 237 -1.60 -12.63 -6.05
C ALA A 237 -0.63 -12.13 -7.13
N VAL A 238 0.68 -12.28 -6.92
CA VAL A 238 1.71 -11.89 -7.90
C VAL A 238 1.64 -12.74 -9.16
N ARG A 239 1.41 -14.04 -9.08
CA ARG A 239 1.17 -14.90 -10.26
C ARG A 239 -0.07 -14.47 -11.03
N SER A 240 -1.16 -14.17 -10.33
CA SER A 240 -2.40 -13.66 -10.95
C SER A 240 -2.18 -12.33 -11.66
N PHE A 241 -1.31 -11.46 -11.13
CA PHE A 241 -0.91 -10.24 -11.81
C PHE A 241 -0.08 -10.54 -13.06
N ALA A 242 0.94 -11.39 -12.93
CA ALA A 242 1.86 -11.74 -14.01
C ALA A 242 1.18 -12.43 -15.21
N SER A 243 0.04 -13.10 -14.99
CA SER A 243 -0.74 -13.73 -16.06
C SER A 243 -1.61 -12.76 -16.86
N ARG A 244 -1.71 -11.47 -16.49
CA ARG A 244 -2.59 -10.50 -17.15
C ARG A 244 -1.86 -9.82 -18.30
N SER A 245 -2.56 -9.69 -19.43
CA SER A 245 -2.11 -8.87 -20.56
C SER A 245 -2.49 -7.41 -20.31
N ARG A 246 -1.55 -6.60 -19.82
CA ARG A 246 -1.80 -5.18 -19.55
C ARG A 246 -1.94 -4.40 -20.86
N ARG A 247 -3.17 -4.01 -21.18
CA ARG A 247 -3.50 -3.10 -22.29
C ARG A 247 -3.82 -1.75 -21.68
N PHE A 248 -2.85 -0.85 -21.60
CA PHE A 248 -3.04 0.53 -21.12
C PHE A 248 -3.80 1.39 -22.15
N GLY A 249 -4.96 0.91 -22.62
CA GLY A 249 -5.73 1.55 -23.69
C GLY A 249 -5.13 1.43 -25.11
N GLY A 250 -3.95 0.82 -25.28
CA GLY A 250 -3.33 0.54 -26.59
C GLY A 250 -3.77 -0.79 -27.19
N LEU A 251 -4.09 -0.81 -28.50
CA LEU A 251 -4.33 -2.02 -29.28
C LEU A 251 -3.04 -2.82 -29.49
N GLU A 252 -3.12 -4.15 -29.57
CA GLU A 252 -2.00 -4.99 -29.99
C GLU A 252 -1.53 -4.57 -31.39
N PRO A 253 -0.21 -4.57 -31.68
CA PRO A 253 0.21 -4.56 -33.07
C PRO A 253 -0.37 -5.82 -33.73
N GLU A 254 -1.17 -5.63 -34.77
CA GLU A 254 -1.66 -6.73 -35.60
C GLU A 254 -0.48 -7.64 -35.94
N ALA A 255 -0.63 -8.93 -35.66
CA ALA A 255 0.30 -9.94 -36.14
C ALA A 255 0.34 -9.80 -37.66
N THR A 256 1.44 -9.25 -38.18
CA THR A 256 1.71 -9.25 -39.62
C THR A 256 1.82 -10.70 -40.06
N ASP A 257 0.72 -11.21 -40.63
CA ASP A 257 0.67 -12.49 -41.31
C ASP A 257 1.63 -12.40 -42.49
N SER A 258 2.85 -12.91 -42.31
CA SER A 258 3.82 -13.09 -43.38
C SER A 258 3.45 -14.36 -44.15
N ARG A 259 2.40 -14.23 -44.95
CA ARG A 259 2.16 -15.11 -46.10
C ARG A 259 2.29 -14.28 -47.35
N ASP A 260 3.53 -14.17 -47.82
CA ASP A 260 3.86 -14.02 -49.24
C ASP A 260 5.35 -14.33 -49.41
N SER A 261 5.65 -15.57 -49.81
CA SER A 261 6.73 -16.01 -50.73
C SER A 261 6.65 -17.52 -50.90
#